data_AF-A0A8S3JW44-F1
#
_entry.id   AF-A0A8S3JW44-F1
#
_cell.length_a   1.000
_cell.length_b   1.000
_cell.length_c   1.000
_cell.angle_alpha   90.00
_cell.angle_beta   90.00
_cell.angle_gamma   90.00
#
_symmetry.space_group_name_H-M   'P 1'
#
loop_
_entity.id
_entity.type
_entity.pdbx_description
1 polymer ?
#
loop_
_entity_poly.entity_id
_entity_poly.type
_entity_poly.pdbx_seq_one_letter_code
_entity_poly.pdbx_strand_id
1 'polypeptide(L)'
;PYMAYNGSATNLRRHLFIKHDIAAAVYDSQLLQIKQKKPDVSNDVLPTLPKIRQKQLDKAIVDCVIDDSLPFTTFTKSGMVNLLKTFDPRYKPPSRFTIASRVDNIYHKYVDEVKVS
;
A
#
# COMPACT_ATOMS: atom_id res chain seq x y z
N PRO A 1 9.06 -20.26 -23.59
CA PRO A 1 8.56 -18.87 -23.35
C PRO A 1 8.14 -18.69 -21.88
N TYR A 2 9.07 -18.24 -21.03
CA TYR A 2 8.79 -17.91 -19.63
C TYR A 2 8.22 -16.49 -19.58
N MET A 3 6.91 -16.36 -19.34
CA MET A 3 6.31 -15.08 -19.01
C MET A 3 6.75 -14.69 -17.59
N ALA A 4 7.51 -13.61 -17.48
CA ALA A 4 7.88 -13.01 -16.22
C ALA A 4 6.64 -12.42 -15.56
N TYR A 5 6.26 -12.97 -14.41
CA TYR A 5 5.15 -12.48 -13.59
C TYR A 5 5.59 -11.17 -12.91
N ASN A 6 5.22 -10.03 -13.51
CA ASN A 6 5.52 -8.70 -13.01
C ASN A 6 4.89 -8.49 -11.63
N GLY A 7 5.73 -8.34 -10.60
CA GLY A 7 5.33 -8.01 -9.23
C GLY A 7 5.48 -9.12 -8.18
N SER A 8 6.15 -10.22 -8.50
CA SER A 8 6.25 -11.34 -7.55
C SER A 8 7.40 -11.19 -6.56
N ALA A 9 7.11 -11.35 -5.26
CA ALA A 9 8.07 -11.49 -4.17
C ALA A 9 9.12 -12.62 -4.40
N THR A 10 8.96 -13.40 -5.47
CA THR A 10 9.91 -14.39 -5.98
C THR A 10 11.31 -13.83 -6.15
N ASN A 11 11.50 -12.57 -6.57
CA ASN A 11 12.86 -12.02 -6.74
C ASN A 11 13.56 -11.78 -5.40
N LEU A 12 12.86 -11.23 -4.41
CA LEU A 12 13.42 -11.05 -3.06
C LEU A 12 13.66 -12.41 -2.39
N ARG A 13 12.68 -13.31 -2.42
CA ARG A 13 12.82 -14.66 -1.86
C ARG A 13 13.96 -15.43 -2.51
N ARG A 14 14.08 -15.37 -3.84
CA ARG A 14 15.19 -15.97 -4.59
C ARG A 14 16.53 -15.33 -4.22
N HIS A 15 16.60 -14.00 -4.07
CA HIS A 15 17.83 -13.32 -3.65
C HIS A 15 18.26 -13.77 -2.25
N LEU A 16 17.34 -13.78 -1.29
CA LEU A 16 17.61 -14.21 0.08
C LEU A 16 18.07 -15.68 0.14
N PHE A 17 17.47 -16.54 -0.67
CA PHE A 17 17.88 -17.93 -0.79
C PHE A 17 19.29 -18.07 -1.40
N ILE A 18 19.55 -17.41 -2.54
CA ILE A 18 20.82 -17.57 -3.27
C ILE A 18 22.00 -16.89 -2.54
N LYS A 19 21.78 -15.72 -1.92
CA LYS A 19 22.84 -14.89 -1.37
C LYS A 19 23.05 -15.04 0.13
N HIS A 20 22.01 -15.46 0.86
CA HIS A 20 22.05 -15.55 2.32
C HIS A 20 21.71 -16.95 2.85
N ASP A 21 21.51 -17.94 1.96
CA ASP A 21 21.13 -19.32 2.29
C ASP A 21 19.90 -19.42 3.20
N ILE A 22 19.01 -18.42 3.12
CA ILE A 22 17.78 -18.42 3.90
C ILE A 22 16.76 -19.27 3.15
N ALA A 23 16.62 -20.53 3.57
CA ALA A 23 15.62 -21.45 3.06
C ALA A 23 14.20 -20.84 3.15
N ALA A 24 13.35 -21.14 2.16
CA ALA A 24 11.99 -20.59 2.08
C ALA A 24 11.16 -20.81 3.37
N ALA A 25 11.34 -21.97 4.03
CA ALA A 25 10.69 -22.28 5.30
C ALA A 25 11.17 -21.41 6.48
N VAL A 26 12.44 -20.99 6.46
CA VAL A 26 13.02 -20.07 7.45
C VAL A 26 12.55 -18.64 7.18
N TYR A 27 12.43 -18.24 5.91
CA TYR A 27 11.88 -16.94 5.54
C TYR A 27 10.43 -16.76 5.99
N ASP A 28 9.57 -17.75 5.75
CA ASP A 28 8.16 -17.67 6.13
C ASP A 28 8.00 -17.71 7.67
N SER A 29 8.82 -18.47 8.40
CA SER A 29 8.80 -18.48 9.87
C SER A 29 9.32 -17.16 10.48
N GLN A 30 10.37 -16.57 9.91
CA GLN A 30 10.86 -15.25 10.32
C GLN A 30 9.85 -14.14 10.03
N LEU A 31 9.16 -14.18 8.88
CA LEU A 31 8.06 -13.26 8.58
C LEU A 31 6.91 -13.36 9.59
N LEU A 32 6.57 -14.57 10.03
CA LEU A 32 5.56 -14.78 11.05
C LEU A 32 5.98 -14.20 12.40
N GLN A 33 7.23 -14.40 12.81
CA GLN A 33 7.77 -13.82 14.05
C GLN A 33 7.82 -12.28 14.00
N ILE A 34 8.23 -11.69 12.87
CA ILE A 34 8.23 -10.23 12.67
C ILE A 34 6.80 -9.67 12.71
N LYS A 35 5.82 -10.37 12.11
CA LYS A 35 4.40 -9.97 12.18
C LYS A 35 3.82 -10.07 13.60
N GLN A 36 4.31 -11.01 14.40
CA GLN A 36 3.90 -11.19 15.81
C GLN A 36 4.56 -10.17 16.73
N LYS A 37 5.77 -9.67 16.39
CA LYS A 37 6.43 -8.55 17.05
C LYS A 37 5.76 -7.22 16.66
N LYS A 38 4.47 -7.09 16.97
CA LYS A 38 3.76 -5.81 16.94
C LYS A 38 4.44 -4.89 17.96
N PRO A 39 4.83 -3.66 17.61
CA PRO A 39 5.17 -2.68 18.63
C PRO A 39 3.94 -2.47 19.51
N ASP A 40 4.14 -2.56 20.81
CA ASP A 40 3.15 -2.25 21.83
C ASP A 40 2.85 -0.75 21.72
N VAL A 41 1.83 -0.42 20.91
CA VAL A 41 1.38 0.97 20.77
C VAL A 41 0.51 1.23 21.98
N SER A 42 1.10 1.92 22.96
CA SER A 42 0.43 2.46 24.14
C SER A 42 -0.96 2.98 23.78
N ASN A 43 -1.98 2.62 24.56
CA ASN A 43 -3.38 3.02 24.38
C ASN A 43 -3.62 4.52 24.66
N ASP A 44 -2.67 5.39 24.31
CA ASP A 44 -2.90 6.82 24.33
C ASP A 44 -3.95 7.13 23.28
N VAL A 45 -5.09 7.64 23.72
CA VAL A 45 -6.20 8.06 22.86
C VAL A 45 -5.70 9.19 21.97
N LEU A 46 -5.14 8.83 20.82
CA LEU A 46 -4.65 9.81 19.86
C LEU A 46 -5.85 10.60 19.32
N PRO A 47 -5.75 11.95 19.28
CA PRO A 47 -6.82 12.78 18.75
C PRO A 47 -7.09 12.43 17.29
N THR A 48 -8.35 12.45 16.87
CA THR A 48 -8.77 12.11 15.51
C THR A 48 -8.00 12.91 14.46
N LEU A 49 -7.57 12.27 13.37
CA LEU A 49 -6.90 12.95 12.27
C LEU A 49 -7.80 14.07 11.69
N PRO A 50 -7.31 15.31 11.53
CA PRO A 50 -8.10 16.38 10.94
C PRO A 50 -8.59 16.00 9.53
N LYS A 51 -9.88 16.26 9.22
CA LYS A 51 -10.49 15.88 7.93
C LYS A 51 -9.74 16.44 6.72
N ILE A 52 -9.19 17.65 6.84
CA ILE A 52 -8.39 18.28 5.77
C ILE A 52 -7.14 17.45 5.49
N ARG A 53 -6.42 17.04 6.55
CA ARG A 53 -5.23 16.21 6.43
C ARG A 53 -5.55 14.83 5.85
N GLN A 54 -6.65 14.23 6.27
CA GLN A 54 -7.12 12.97 5.71
C GLN A 54 -7.37 13.08 4.20
N LYS A 55 -8.05 14.15 3.75
CA LYS A 55 -8.28 14.40 2.32
C LYS A 55 -6.98 14.55 1.53
N GLN A 56 -6.00 15.26 2.08
CA GLN A 56 -4.68 15.42 1.45
C GLN A 56 -3.96 14.08 1.28
N LEU A 57 -3.92 13.26 2.34
CA LEU A 57 -3.29 11.94 2.30
C LEU A 57 -4.02 11.00 1.33
N ASP A 58 -5.35 10.99 1.35
CA ASP A 58 -6.12 10.18 0.42
C ASP A 58 -5.89 10.62 -1.03
N LYS A 59 -5.76 11.93 -1.31
CA LYS A 59 -5.43 12.43 -2.64
C LYS A 59 -4.05 11.94 -3.07
N ALA A 60 -3.04 12.07 -2.21
CA ALA A 60 -1.68 11.61 -2.51
C ALA A 60 -1.63 10.10 -2.80
N ILE A 61 -2.43 9.29 -2.10
CA ILE A 61 -2.56 7.85 -2.41
C ILE A 61 -3.15 7.64 -3.80
N VAL A 62 -4.22 8.35 -4.15
CA VAL A 62 -4.87 8.22 -5.46
C VAL A 62 -3.92 8.67 -6.58
N ASP A 63 -3.22 9.79 -6.39
CA ASP A 63 -2.23 10.30 -7.34
C ASP A 63 -1.13 9.26 -7.57
N CYS A 64 -0.54 8.70 -6.49
CA CYS A 64 0.49 7.66 -6.61
C CYS A 64 -0.03 6.40 -7.31
N VAL A 65 -1.28 6.01 -7.09
CA VAL A 65 -1.90 4.89 -7.82
C VAL A 65 -1.98 5.17 -9.32
N ILE A 66 -2.32 6.39 -9.71
CA ILE A 66 -2.46 6.79 -11.12
C ILE A 66 -1.07 6.92 -11.75
N ASP A 67 -0.20 7.73 -11.15
CA ASP A 67 1.11 8.10 -11.69
C ASP A 67 2.02 6.88 -11.86
N ASP A 68 2.04 5.98 -10.87
CA ASP A 68 2.87 4.78 -10.89
C ASP A 68 2.11 3.52 -11.36
N SER A 69 0.86 3.68 -11.83
CA SER A 69 0.00 2.57 -12.31
C SER A 69 -0.09 1.40 -11.31
N LEU A 70 -0.22 1.71 -10.02
CA LEU A 70 -0.20 0.70 -8.96
C LEU A 70 -1.54 -0.03 -8.83
N PRO A 71 -1.54 -1.31 -8.40
CA PRO A 71 -2.78 -1.99 -8.05
C PRO A 71 -3.55 -1.26 -6.94
N PHE A 72 -4.88 -1.18 -7.03
CA PHE A 72 -5.74 -0.53 -6.02
C PHE A 72 -5.66 -1.14 -4.62
N THR A 73 -5.07 -2.33 -4.50
CA THR A 73 -4.85 -3.01 -3.22
C THR A 73 -3.54 -2.60 -2.53
N THR A 74 -2.63 -1.91 -3.22
CA THR A 74 -1.26 -1.61 -2.74
C THR A 74 -1.25 -1.00 -1.36
N PHE A 75 -2.04 0.04 -1.13
CA PHE A 75 -2.12 0.75 0.15
C PHE A 75 -2.95 0.05 1.23
N THR A 76 -3.60 -1.06 0.87
CA THR A 76 -4.30 -1.95 1.83
C THR A 76 -3.47 -3.15 2.26
N LYS A 77 -2.31 -3.40 1.61
CA LYS A 77 -1.40 -4.48 2.00
C LYS A 77 -0.81 -4.18 3.38
N SER A 78 -0.69 -5.21 4.22
CA SER A 78 -0.27 -5.06 5.63
C SER A 78 1.06 -4.32 5.81
N GLY A 79 2.05 -4.60 4.96
CA GLY A 79 3.35 -3.90 5.00
C GLY A 79 3.21 -2.40 4.71
N MET A 80 2.38 -2.03 3.75
CA MET A 80 2.14 -0.63 3.40
C MET A 80 1.33 0.09 4.47
N VAL A 81 0.30 -0.58 5.03
CA VAL A 81 -0.48 -0.04 6.16
C VAL A 81 0.43 0.21 7.36
N ASN A 82 1.36 -0.69 7.65
CA ASN A 82 2.32 -0.50 8.74
C ASN A 82 3.25 0.69 8.48
N LEU A 83 3.77 0.82 7.25
CA LEU A 83 4.58 1.97 6.86
C LEU A 83 3.83 3.30 7.06
N LEU A 84 2.59 3.37 6.58
CA LEU A 84 1.76 4.59 6.72
C LEU A 84 1.48 4.93 8.19
N LYS A 85 1.27 3.92 9.04
CA LYS A 85 1.10 4.11 10.48
C LYS A 85 2.36 4.59 11.19
N THR A 86 3.54 4.26 10.66
CA THR A 86 4.81 4.81 11.17
C THR A 86 4.90 6.32 10.90
N PHE A 87 4.34 6.80 9.79
CA PHE A 87 4.31 8.24 9.48
C PHE A 87 3.18 8.98 10.23
N ASP A 88 1.97 8.43 10.25
CA ASP A 88 0.88 8.94 11.10
C ASP A 88 0.01 7.76 11.59
N PRO A 89 0.06 7.41 12.88
CA PRO A 89 -0.67 6.26 13.42
C PRO A 89 -2.19 6.43 13.35
N ARG A 90 -2.68 7.66 13.20
CA ARG A 90 -4.11 7.98 13.12
C ARG A 90 -4.65 7.81 11.70
N TYR A 91 -3.77 7.76 10.70
CA TYR A 91 -4.20 7.65 9.33
C TYR A 91 -4.65 6.22 9.02
N LYS A 92 -5.87 6.12 8.49
CA LYS A 92 -6.42 4.88 7.95
C LYS A 92 -6.55 5.01 6.44
N PRO A 93 -5.82 4.20 5.66
CA PRO A 93 -5.89 4.27 4.20
C PRO A 93 -7.31 3.97 3.70
N PRO A 94 -7.74 4.58 2.59
CA PRO A 94 -9.01 4.27 1.95
C PRO A 94 -9.03 2.82 1.47
N SER A 95 -10.24 2.26 1.37
CA SER A 95 -10.42 0.92 0.83
C SER A 95 -10.10 0.88 -0.67
N ARG A 96 -9.78 -0.31 -1.21
CA ARG A 96 -9.56 -0.50 -2.65
C ARG A 96 -10.72 0.02 -3.51
N PHE A 97 -11.96 -0.14 -3.03
CA PHE A 97 -13.16 0.29 -3.75
C PHE A 97 -13.28 1.82 -3.74
N THR A 98 -12.92 2.45 -2.62
CA THR A 98 -12.86 3.90 -2.50
C THR A 98 -11.78 4.49 -3.43
N ILE A 99 -10.62 3.84 -3.53
CA ILE A 99 -9.55 4.25 -4.45
C ILE A 99 -10.04 4.13 -5.89
N ALA A 100 -10.56 2.96 -6.29
CA ALA A 100 -11.07 2.72 -7.64
C ALA A 100 -12.13 3.76 -8.04
N SER A 101 -13.14 3.98 -7.19
CA SER A 101 -14.19 4.97 -7.47
C SER A 101 -13.64 6.39 -7.62
N ARG A 102 -12.60 6.77 -6.87
CA ARG A 102 -11.96 8.09 -7.03
C ARG A 102 -11.19 8.19 -8.33
N VAL A 103 -10.49 7.14 -8.74
CA VAL A 103 -9.80 7.07 -10.04
C VAL A 103 -10.81 7.19 -11.18
N ASP A 104 -11.91 6.43 -11.12
CA ASP A 104 -12.98 6.51 -12.13
C ASP A 104 -13.55 7.93 -12.25
N ASN A 105 -13.81 8.59 -11.11
CA ASN A 105 -14.30 9.97 -11.10
C ASN A 105 -13.30 10.96 -11.72
N ILE A 106 -11.99 10.77 -11.49
CA ILE A 106 -10.95 11.62 -12.10
C ILE A 106 -10.92 11.39 -13.61
N TYR A 107 -10.98 10.14 -14.05
CA TYR A 107 -11.00 9.79 -15.46
C TYR A 107 -12.21 10.37 -16.19
N HIS A 108 -13.42 10.23 -15.62
CA HIS A 108 -14.63 10.81 -16.20
C HIS A 108 -14.54 12.33 -16.36
N LYS A 109 -14.05 13.04 -15.34
CA LYS A 109 -13.83 14.50 -15.43
C LYS A 109 -12.88 14.87 -16.54
N TYR A 110 -11.75 14.18 -16.65
CA TYR A 110 -10.79 14.41 -17.72
C TYR A 110 -11.40 14.19 -19.10
N VAL A 111 -12.15 13.10 -19.28
CA VAL A 111 -12.83 12.80 -20.55
C VAL A 111 -13.86 13.87 -20.90
N ASP A 112 -14.63 14.35 -19.92
CA ASP A 112 -15.63 15.40 -20.13
C ASP A 112 -14.96 16.73 -20.52
N GLU A 113 -13.85 17.10 -19.87
CA GLU A 113 -13.07 18.31 -20.19
C GLU A 113 -12.47 18.24 -21.61
N VAL A 114 -11.94 17.09 -22.00
CA VAL A 114 -11.35 16.89 -23.34
C VAL A 114 -12.41 16.83 -24.44
N LYS A 115 -13.59 16.28 -24.20
CA LYS A 115 -14.68 16.20 -25.19
C LYS A 115 -15.38 17.54 -25.47
N VAL A 116 -15.24 18.49 -24.55
CA VAL A 116 -15.80 19.85 -24.69
C VAL A 116 -14.80 20.80 -25.36
N SER A 117 -13.53 20.39 -25.51
CA SER A 117 -12.45 21.13 -26.18
C SER A 117 -12.32 20.74 -27.66
#